data_AF-A0A8B7QUS9-F1
#
_entry.id   AF-A0A8B7QUS9-F1
#
_cell.length_a   1.000
_cell.length_b   1.000
_cell.length_c   1.000
_cell.angle_alpha   90.00
_cell.angle_beta   90.00
_cell.angle_gamma   90.00
#
_symmetry.space_group_name_H-M   'P 1'
#
loop_
_entity.id
_entity.type
_entity.pdbx_description
1 polymer ?
#
loop_
_entity_poly.entity_id
_entity_poly.type
_entity_poly.pdbx_seq_one_letter_code
_entity_poly.pdbx_strand_id
1 'polypeptide(L)'
;MALTMLNELLIEDPSPPVLLYQVSKTAKLDTLNYQSCFMQSVFAHFPEILFIHRTYNPRGKVLYTFLVDGPRVQLEGHLARAVYFAIPAKEDAEGLAQMFQVFKKFNPAWERVCTILVDPYFLPLPTLAMEFPTAEVLPSAFHICKFLQGKFYQLSLEQPVERVLLTSLQSTMCSATAGNLRKLYTLLSNCIPPDQLPKLHSYWLLNDRIWLAHRWRSRAESSRYFQGLEVTTRVLSQFFGTTPSVEQGMTSLLRYMQQNSGDKASFSLGLSPQSSCAPSDVSPQSPKVEQLVEACIQHSLNTICTGPAAQLCLGELAVVQKSVHLIGSGSEKVNIQILEDTHRVQPQPPASCSCYFNQAFHLPCRHILAMLSARRQVLQPDMLPPQWTEGCAASLDDILGSKWSETLDKHLAVTLLTQEVGQLLQHCSQEEFERRYSTLRELADNWIGPYEQVQL
;
A
#
# COMPACT_ATOMS: atom_id res chain seq x y z
N MET A 1 13.28 22.81 -25.43
CA MET A 1 13.81 22.95 -24.06
C MET A 1 13.30 21.84 -23.15
N ALA A 2 12.04 21.78 -22.71
CA ALA A 2 11.59 20.74 -21.78
C ALA A 2 11.78 19.28 -22.29
N LEU A 3 11.44 19.00 -23.56
CA LEU A 3 11.69 17.67 -24.17
C LEU A 3 13.20 17.34 -24.28
N THR A 4 14.02 18.36 -24.54
CA THR A 4 15.48 18.26 -24.61
C THR A 4 16.07 17.95 -23.24
N MET A 5 15.60 18.62 -22.19
CA MET A 5 16.01 18.36 -20.80
C MET A 5 15.56 16.98 -20.32
N LEU A 6 14.40 16.49 -20.76
CA LEU A 6 13.92 15.15 -20.46
C LEU A 6 14.85 14.08 -21.05
N ASN A 7 15.42 14.33 -22.25
CA ASN A 7 16.43 13.47 -22.85
C ASN A 7 17.81 13.58 -22.15
N GLU A 8 18.21 14.78 -21.72
CA GLU A 8 19.50 15.01 -21.04
C GLU A 8 19.57 14.36 -19.65
N LEU A 9 18.46 14.36 -18.89
CA LEU A 9 18.39 13.75 -17.55
C LEU A 9 18.54 12.22 -17.56
N LEU A 10 18.59 11.56 -18.72
CA LEU A 10 18.55 10.10 -18.85
C LEU A 10 19.86 9.46 -19.31
N ILE A 11 20.92 10.24 -19.48
CA ILE A 11 22.20 9.80 -20.06
C ILE A 11 23.22 9.35 -18.98
N GLU A 12 22.97 9.58 -17.68
CA GLU A 12 23.92 9.23 -16.62
C GLU A 12 23.51 7.98 -15.81
N ASP A 13 23.73 6.78 -16.35
CA ASP A 13 23.85 5.53 -15.54
C ASP A 13 24.47 4.37 -16.36
N PRO A 14 25.15 3.38 -15.74
CA PRO A 14 25.84 2.30 -16.44
C PRO A 14 24.90 1.25 -17.06
N SER A 15 23.59 1.37 -16.83
CA SER A 15 22.53 0.71 -17.59
C SER A 15 21.44 1.77 -17.82
N PRO A 16 21.21 2.23 -19.06
CA PRO A 16 20.38 3.40 -19.28
C PRO A 16 18.91 3.10 -18.91
N PRO A 17 18.21 4.04 -18.25
CA PRO A 17 16.78 3.91 -17.98
C PRO A 17 16.02 3.66 -19.29
N VAL A 18 15.00 2.80 -19.24
CA VAL A 18 14.20 2.50 -20.43
C VAL A 18 13.10 3.57 -20.53
N LEU A 19 13.31 4.50 -21.45
CA LEU A 19 12.31 5.51 -21.84
C LEU A 19 11.81 5.21 -23.25
N LEU A 20 10.50 5.09 -23.40
CA LEU A 20 9.82 5.10 -24.70
C LEU A 20 8.79 6.21 -24.70
N TYR A 21 8.91 7.13 -25.66
CA TYR A 21 7.95 8.21 -25.83
C TYR A 21 7.59 8.44 -27.30
N GLN A 22 6.38 8.93 -27.54
CA GLN A 22 5.95 9.39 -28.86
C GLN A 22 5.48 10.84 -28.77
N VAL A 23 5.77 11.59 -29.82
CA VAL A 23 5.45 13.01 -29.92
C VAL A 23 4.38 13.20 -31.00
N SER A 24 3.35 13.99 -30.69
CA SER A 24 2.31 14.38 -31.64
C SER A 24 2.88 15.11 -32.84
N LYS A 25 2.05 15.23 -33.90
CA LYS A 25 2.29 16.14 -35.04
C LYS A 25 2.52 17.60 -34.61
N THR A 26 2.13 17.98 -33.38
CA THR A 26 2.29 19.34 -32.83
C THR A 26 3.50 19.49 -31.89
N ALA A 27 4.46 18.56 -31.93
CA ALA A 27 5.65 18.55 -31.07
C ALA A 27 5.37 18.46 -29.55
N LYS A 28 4.17 18.01 -29.17
CA LYS A 28 3.77 17.73 -27.77
C LYS A 28 3.88 16.25 -27.47
N LEU A 29 4.30 15.89 -26.25
CA LEU A 29 4.38 14.52 -25.76
C LEU A 29 3.00 13.86 -25.73
N ASP A 30 2.81 12.83 -26.55
CA ASP A 30 1.55 12.09 -26.66
C ASP A 30 1.53 10.86 -25.76
N THR A 31 2.63 10.11 -25.76
CA THR A 31 2.83 8.93 -24.91
C THR A 31 4.18 9.00 -24.20
N LEU A 32 4.24 8.44 -23.00
CA LEU A 32 5.47 8.26 -22.26
C LEU A 32 5.40 6.95 -21.49
N ASN A 33 6.49 6.19 -21.47
CA ASN A 33 6.70 5.01 -20.66
C ASN A 33 8.12 5.10 -20.13
N TYR A 34 8.27 5.15 -18.82
CA TYR A 34 9.55 5.37 -18.16
C TYR A 34 9.74 4.36 -17.02
N GLN A 35 10.91 3.72 -17.03
CA GLN A 35 11.36 2.87 -15.94
C GLN A 35 12.88 2.98 -15.77
N SER A 36 13.35 3.26 -14.56
CA SER A 36 14.79 3.20 -14.26
C SER A 36 15.25 1.78 -13.95
N CYS A 37 16.57 1.55 -13.93
CA CYS A 37 17.14 0.27 -13.54
C CYS A 37 16.79 -0.09 -12.08
N PHE A 38 16.78 0.89 -11.18
CA PHE A 38 16.30 0.69 -9.81
C PHE A 38 14.85 0.20 -9.79
N MET A 39 13.96 0.82 -10.56
CA MET A 39 12.56 0.40 -10.66
C MET A 39 12.39 -1.03 -11.19
N GLN A 40 13.16 -1.40 -12.22
CA GLN A 40 13.16 -2.76 -12.77
C GLN A 40 13.62 -3.77 -11.72
N SER A 41 14.71 -3.47 -11.02
CA SER A 41 15.22 -4.29 -9.92
C SER A 41 14.17 -4.43 -8.81
N VAL A 42 13.56 -3.33 -8.35
CA VAL A 42 12.51 -3.37 -7.33
C VAL A 42 11.33 -4.24 -7.77
N PHE A 43 10.85 -4.09 -9.00
CA PHE A 43 9.75 -4.91 -9.51
C PHE A 43 10.13 -6.39 -9.63
N ALA A 44 11.34 -6.71 -10.09
CA ALA A 44 11.80 -8.10 -10.20
C ALA A 44 11.81 -8.83 -8.85
N HIS A 45 12.09 -8.11 -7.75
CA HIS A 45 12.09 -8.65 -6.38
C HIS A 45 10.67 -8.78 -5.79
N PHE A 46 9.78 -7.82 -6.10
CA PHE A 46 8.44 -7.72 -5.53
C PHE A 46 7.31 -7.62 -6.58
N PRO A 47 7.19 -8.58 -7.52
CA PRO A 47 6.22 -8.47 -8.61
C PRO A 47 4.79 -8.84 -8.20
N GLU A 48 4.57 -9.40 -7.01
CA GLU A 48 3.30 -10.07 -6.68
C GLU A 48 2.09 -9.11 -6.65
N ILE A 49 2.27 -7.92 -6.07
CA ILE A 49 1.18 -6.96 -5.86
C ILE A 49 1.57 -5.62 -6.46
N LEU A 50 0.77 -5.16 -7.42
CA LEU A 50 0.87 -3.83 -7.99
C LEU A 50 -0.20 -2.91 -7.42
N PHE A 51 0.18 -1.68 -7.10
CA PHE A 51 -0.72 -0.59 -6.79
C PHE A 51 -0.63 0.43 -7.91
N ILE A 52 -1.76 0.75 -8.56
CA ILE A 52 -1.81 1.71 -9.66
C ILE A 52 -2.49 2.98 -9.18
N HIS A 53 -1.76 4.09 -9.25
CA HIS A 53 -2.27 5.43 -8.99
C HIS A 53 -2.38 6.23 -10.28
N ARG A 54 -3.48 6.98 -10.45
CA ARG A 54 -3.72 7.88 -11.57
C ARG A 54 -3.70 9.33 -11.09
N THR A 55 -2.89 10.16 -11.72
CA THR A 55 -2.83 11.61 -11.44
C THR A 55 -3.20 12.38 -12.70
N TYR A 56 -4.24 13.21 -12.62
CA TYR A 56 -4.74 14.01 -13.73
C TYR A 56 -4.11 15.40 -13.72
N ASN A 57 -3.66 15.87 -14.89
CA ASN A 57 -3.23 17.25 -15.04
C ASN A 57 -4.39 18.17 -15.49
N PRO A 58 -4.23 19.50 -15.49
CA PRO A 58 -5.30 20.44 -15.84
C PRO A 58 -5.79 20.33 -17.29
N ARG A 59 -5.06 19.61 -18.16
CA ARG A 59 -5.43 19.37 -19.57
C ARG A 59 -6.07 18.00 -19.78
N GLY A 60 -6.34 17.25 -18.71
CA GLY A 60 -6.96 15.92 -18.76
C GLY A 60 -6.01 14.80 -19.19
N LYS A 61 -4.70 15.03 -19.27
CA LYS A 61 -3.71 13.94 -19.43
C LYS A 61 -3.52 13.24 -18.08
N VAL A 62 -3.28 11.94 -18.14
CA VAL A 62 -3.23 11.07 -16.96
C VAL A 62 -1.85 10.46 -16.84
N LEU A 63 -1.20 10.66 -15.70
CA LEU A 63 0.00 9.95 -15.30
C LEU A 63 -0.40 8.70 -14.51
N TYR A 64 -0.09 7.54 -15.05
CA TYR A 64 -0.15 6.27 -14.38
C TYR A 64 1.17 6.03 -13.64
N THR A 65 1.08 5.80 -12.33
CA THR A 65 2.21 5.43 -11.48
C THR A 65 1.94 4.04 -10.92
N PHE A 66 2.81 3.08 -11.22
CA PHE A 66 2.72 1.74 -10.68
C PHE A 66 3.68 1.65 -9.50
N LEU A 67 3.21 1.12 -8.38
CA LEU A 67 3.99 0.91 -7.18
C LEU A 67 3.93 -0.56 -6.80
N VAL A 68 5.03 -1.10 -6.25
CA VAL A 68 4.99 -2.42 -5.61
C VAL A 68 4.35 -2.32 -4.22
N ASP A 69 3.58 -3.34 -3.86
CA ASP A 69 3.04 -3.49 -2.52
C ASP A 69 3.22 -4.92 -2.00
N GLY A 70 2.94 -5.10 -0.71
CA GLY A 70 2.93 -6.42 -0.07
C GLY A 70 3.85 -6.55 1.14
N PRO A 71 3.81 -7.72 1.81
CA PRO A 71 4.43 -7.91 3.14
C PRO A 71 5.95 -7.84 3.15
N ARG A 72 6.58 -8.10 2.00
CA ARG A 72 8.04 -8.09 1.84
C ARG A 72 8.58 -6.72 1.43
N VAL A 73 7.70 -5.77 1.08
CA VAL A 73 8.10 -4.45 0.59
C VAL A 73 8.44 -3.53 1.77
N GLN A 74 9.70 -3.54 2.17
CA GLN A 74 10.29 -2.67 3.18
C GLN A 74 11.17 -1.60 2.52
N LEU A 75 10.57 -0.79 1.67
CA LEU A 75 11.26 0.31 0.98
C LEU A 75 10.96 1.63 1.68
N GLU A 76 12.01 2.37 1.98
CA GLU A 76 11.97 3.72 2.54
C GLU A 76 12.18 4.76 1.43
N GLY A 77 11.52 5.91 1.53
CA GLY A 77 11.57 6.97 0.53
C GLY A 77 10.27 7.14 -0.28
N HIS A 78 9.94 8.39 -0.60
CA HIS A 78 8.61 8.78 -1.12
C HIS A 78 8.24 8.13 -2.45
N LEU A 79 9.22 7.81 -3.30
CA LEU A 79 8.99 7.18 -4.60
C LEU A 79 9.74 5.85 -4.74
N ALA A 80 10.31 5.32 -3.65
CA ALA A 80 11.09 4.08 -3.69
C ALA A 80 10.24 2.86 -4.12
N ARG A 81 8.94 2.90 -3.84
CA ARG A 81 7.98 1.87 -4.27
C ARG A 81 7.54 2.03 -5.73
N ALA A 82 7.73 3.20 -6.34
CA ALA A 82 7.32 3.42 -7.72
C ALA A 82 8.22 2.60 -8.64
N VAL A 83 7.61 1.78 -9.48
CA VAL A 83 8.30 0.87 -10.40
C VAL A 83 8.01 1.14 -11.86
N TYR A 84 7.08 2.04 -12.18
CA TYR A 84 6.79 2.42 -13.56
C TYR A 84 5.99 3.71 -13.63
N PHE A 85 6.34 4.55 -14.60
CA PHE A 85 5.57 5.75 -14.93
C PHE A 85 5.13 5.70 -16.39
N ALA A 86 3.85 5.96 -16.64
CA ALA A 86 3.35 6.01 -17.99
C ALA A 86 2.26 7.05 -18.21
N ILE A 87 2.20 7.54 -19.45
CA ILE A 87 1.17 8.44 -19.95
C ILE A 87 0.66 7.81 -21.24
N PRO A 88 -0.55 7.22 -21.25
CA PRO A 88 -1.11 6.65 -22.47
C PRO A 88 -1.54 7.77 -23.43
N ALA A 89 -1.62 7.45 -24.73
CA ALA A 89 -2.07 8.39 -25.74
C ALA A 89 -3.50 8.87 -25.44
N LYS A 90 -4.34 7.90 -25.09
CA LYS A 90 -5.74 7.99 -24.73
C LYS A 90 -6.04 6.99 -23.61
N GLU A 91 -7.01 7.32 -22.75
CA GLU A 91 -7.50 6.41 -21.71
C GLU A 91 -8.61 5.49 -22.26
N ASP A 92 -8.35 4.85 -23.39
CA ASP A 92 -9.22 3.84 -24.02
C ASP A 92 -8.56 2.45 -23.99
N ALA A 93 -9.30 1.43 -24.43
CA ALA A 93 -8.84 0.04 -24.35
C ALA A 93 -7.52 -0.19 -25.13
N GLU A 94 -7.36 0.45 -26.29
CA GLU A 94 -6.17 0.30 -27.12
C GLU A 94 -4.96 1.00 -26.50
N GLY A 95 -5.11 2.27 -26.12
CA GLY A 95 -4.02 3.06 -25.53
C GLY A 95 -3.50 2.45 -24.23
N LEU A 96 -4.40 1.85 -23.43
CA LEU A 96 -4.02 1.19 -22.19
C LEU A 96 -3.42 -0.19 -22.41
N ALA A 97 -3.95 -0.99 -23.34
CA ALA A 97 -3.30 -2.25 -23.74
C ALA A 97 -1.86 -2.01 -24.19
N GLN A 98 -1.62 -0.99 -25.02
CA GLN A 98 -0.26 -0.61 -25.44
C GLN A 98 0.64 -0.28 -24.24
N MET A 99 0.16 0.53 -23.29
CA MET A 99 0.91 0.86 -22.07
C MET A 99 1.27 -0.40 -21.26
N PHE A 100 0.31 -1.32 -21.05
CA PHE A 100 0.55 -2.55 -20.30
C PHE A 100 1.51 -3.49 -21.04
N GLN A 101 1.43 -3.58 -22.36
CA GLN A 101 2.36 -4.37 -23.17
C GLN A 101 3.79 -3.83 -23.09
N VAL A 102 3.98 -2.51 -23.06
CA VAL A 102 5.29 -1.90 -22.83
C VAL A 102 5.81 -2.23 -21.44
N PHE A 103 4.97 -2.11 -20.40
CA PHE A 103 5.35 -2.48 -19.03
C PHE A 103 5.82 -3.95 -18.95
N LYS A 104 5.08 -4.89 -19.54
CA LYS A 104 5.44 -6.31 -19.58
C LYS A 104 6.75 -6.57 -20.32
N LYS A 105 6.99 -5.84 -21.41
CA LYS A 105 8.25 -5.92 -22.15
C LYS A 105 9.44 -5.48 -21.30
N PHE A 106 9.26 -4.47 -20.45
CA PHE A 106 10.33 -4.03 -19.55
C PHE A 106 10.54 -4.98 -18.37
N ASN A 107 9.52 -5.78 -18.03
CA ASN A 107 9.49 -6.54 -16.79
C ASN A 107 9.11 -8.02 -17.03
N PRO A 108 10.08 -8.90 -17.29
CA PRO A 108 9.81 -10.33 -17.53
C PRO A 108 9.08 -11.05 -16.38
N ALA A 109 9.19 -10.55 -15.15
CA ALA A 109 8.52 -11.10 -13.98
C ALA A 109 7.00 -10.77 -13.89
N TRP A 110 6.43 -10.10 -14.90
CA TRP A 110 5.02 -9.64 -14.87
C TRP A 110 4.00 -10.77 -14.68
N GLU A 111 4.30 -12.00 -15.10
CA GLU A 111 3.42 -13.17 -14.92
C GLU A 111 3.19 -13.54 -13.46
N ARG A 112 4.09 -13.09 -12.56
CA ARG A 112 3.96 -13.30 -11.11
C ARG A 112 3.01 -12.30 -10.44
N VAL A 113 2.51 -11.29 -11.16
CA VAL A 113 1.51 -10.36 -10.63
C VAL A 113 0.22 -11.14 -10.37
N CYS A 114 -0.18 -11.23 -9.10
CA CYS A 114 -1.38 -11.93 -8.67
C CYS A 114 -2.46 -10.96 -8.13
N THR A 115 -2.11 -9.73 -7.81
CA THR A 115 -3.06 -8.73 -7.33
C THR A 115 -2.74 -7.35 -7.87
N ILE A 116 -3.76 -6.64 -8.36
CA ILE A 116 -3.65 -5.24 -8.79
C ILE A 116 -4.64 -4.38 -8.01
N LEU A 117 -4.09 -3.48 -7.21
CA LEU A 117 -4.81 -2.52 -6.39
C LEU A 117 -5.02 -1.23 -7.18
N VAL A 118 -6.26 -0.86 -7.42
CA VAL A 118 -6.64 0.32 -8.22
C VAL A 118 -7.54 1.26 -7.43
N ASP A 119 -7.78 2.47 -7.96
CA ASP A 119 -8.79 3.35 -7.39
C ASP A 119 -10.22 2.89 -7.73
N PRO A 120 -11.24 3.26 -6.93
CA PRO A 120 -12.60 2.76 -7.13
C PRO A 120 -13.26 3.14 -8.46
N TYR A 121 -12.77 4.17 -9.15
CA TYR A 121 -13.28 4.63 -10.43
C TYR A 121 -12.34 4.26 -11.58
N PHE A 122 -11.59 3.18 -11.43
CA PHE A 122 -10.74 2.65 -12.49
C PHE A 122 -11.62 2.20 -13.66
N LEU A 123 -11.83 3.09 -14.63
CA LEU A 123 -12.61 2.83 -15.85
C LEU A 123 -12.06 1.65 -16.69
N PRO A 124 -10.73 1.39 -16.74
CA PRO A 124 -10.17 0.36 -17.60
C PRO A 124 -10.18 -1.08 -17.07
N LEU A 125 -11.08 -1.45 -16.14
CA LEU A 125 -11.10 -2.79 -15.55
C LEU A 125 -11.07 -3.94 -16.57
N PRO A 126 -11.84 -3.92 -17.68
CA PRO A 126 -11.81 -5.01 -18.65
C PRO A 126 -10.45 -5.15 -19.34
N THR A 127 -9.83 -4.05 -19.75
CA THR A 127 -8.51 -4.05 -20.39
C THR A 127 -7.44 -4.56 -19.42
N LEU A 128 -7.47 -4.11 -18.16
CA LEU A 128 -6.52 -4.56 -17.15
C LEU A 128 -6.66 -6.06 -16.87
N ALA A 129 -7.90 -6.56 -16.78
CA ALA A 129 -8.16 -8.00 -16.59
C ALA A 129 -7.73 -8.85 -17.79
N MET A 130 -7.87 -8.33 -19.02
CA MET A 130 -7.35 -9.02 -20.22
C MET A 130 -5.83 -9.05 -20.26
N GLU A 131 -5.19 -7.97 -19.82
CA GLU A 131 -3.73 -7.85 -19.81
C GLU A 131 -3.11 -8.65 -18.66
N PHE A 132 -3.75 -8.74 -17.49
CA PHE A 132 -3.26 -9.51 -16.35
C PHE A 132 -4.30 -10.58 -15.95
N PRO A 133 -4.49 -11.63 -16.77
CA PRO A 133 -5.58 -12.59 -16.59
C PRO A 133 -5.46 -13.44 -15.32
N THR A 134 -4.25 -13.56 -14.78
CA THR A 134 -3.96 -14.27 -13.53
C THR A 134 -4.13 -13.40 -12.29
N ALA A 135 -4.20 -12.08 -12.44
CA ALA A 135 -4.25 -11.15 -11.34
C ALA A 135 -5.69 -10.81 -10.94
N GLU A 136 -5.99 -10.84 -9.64
CA GLU A 136 -7.23 -10.27 -9.14
C GLU A 136 -7.11 -8.73 -9.08
N VAL A 137 -8.09 -8.03 -9.66
CA VAL A 137 -8.15 -6.57 -9.62
C VAL A 137 -9.10 -6.13 -8.51
N LEU A 138 -8.60 -5.37 -7.55
CA LEU A 138 -9.35 -4.93 -6.37
C LEU A 138 -9.17 -3.42 -6.13
N PRO A 139 -10.18 -2.72 -5.58
CA PRO A 139 -9.96 -1.40 -5.02
C PRO A 139 -8.94 -1.46 -3.88
N SER A 140 -8.03 -0.48 -3.82
CA SER A 140 -7.10 -0.40 -2.69
C SER A 140 -7.77 0.20 -1.45
N ALA A 141 -7.35 -0.25 -0.27
CA ALA A 141 -7.76 0.36 1.00
C ALA A 141 -7.39 1.86 1.06
N PHE A 142 -6.25 2.24 0.48
CA PHE A 142 -5.81 3.63 0.42
C PHE A 142 -6.82 4.50 -0.36
N HIS A 143 -7.16 4.10 -1.58
CA HIS A 143 -8.05 4.88 -2.43
C HIS A 143 -9.48 4.90 -1.88
N ILE A 144 -9.96 3.81 -1.28
CA ILE A 144 -11.25 3.79 -0.58
C ILE A 144 -11.27 4.80 0.56
N CYS A 145 -10.23 4.80 1.40
CA CYS A 145 -10.17 5.74 2.51
C CYS A 145 -10.07 7.19 2.05
N LYS A 146 -9.27 7.48 1.01
CA LYS A 146 -9.22 8.83 0.40
C LYS A 146 -10.57 9.25 -0.20
N PHE A 147 -11.27 8.32 -0.84
CA PHE A 147 -12.60 8.57 -1.37
C PHE A 147 -13.60 8.92 -0.26
N LEU A 148 -13.68 8.11 0.79
CA LEU A 148 -14.57 8.34 1.93
C LEU A 148 -14.24 9.66 2.64
N GLN A 149 -12.95 9.93 2.87
CA GLN A 149 -12.48 11.19 3.44
C GLN A 149 -12.96 12.38 2.61
N GLY A 150 -12.75 12.36 1.29
CA GLY A 150 -13.21 13.42 0.39
C GLY A 150 -14.73 13.59 0.40
N LYS A 151 -15.48 12.49 0.51
CA LYS A 151 -16.94 12.54 0.61
C LYS A 151 -17.42 13.15 1.92
N PHE A 152 -16.77 12.87 3.05
CA PHE A 152 -17.16 13.48 4.33
C PHE A 152 -17.05 15.00 4.27
N TYR A 153 -15.98 15.54 3.69
CA TYR A 153 -15.83 16.98 3.48
C TYR A 153 -16.86 17.58 2.50
N GLN A 154 -17.36 16.79 1.54
CA GLN A 154 -18.37 17.24 0.57
C GLN A 154 -19.80 17.21 1.11
N LEU A 155 -20.07 16.44 2.16
CA LEU A 155 -21.43 16.19 2.66
C LEU A 155 -21.94 17.29 3.61
N SER A 156 -21.15 18.34 3.88
CA SER A 156 -21.52 19.45 4.77
C SER A 156 -22.13 18.97 6.09
N LEU A 157 -21.50 17.97 6.70
CA LEU A 157 -21.95 17.34 7.94
C LEU A 157 -21.75 18.29 9.13
N GLU A 158 -22.52 18.08 10.21
CA GLU A 158 -22.24 18.77 11.48
C GLU A 158 -20.83 18.41 11.98
N GLN A 159 -20.11 19.41 12.50
CA GLN A 159 -18.70 19.26 12.89
C GLN A 159 -18.44 18.07 13.85
N PRO A 160 -19.31 17.76 14.85
CA PRO A 160 -19.12 16.59 15.69
C PRO A 160 -19.24 15.27 14.92
N VAL A 161 -20.17 15.18 13.97
CA VAL A 161 -20.40 14.00 13.12
C VAL A 161 -19.22 13.79 12.18
N GLU A 162 -18.78 14.85 11.50
CA GLU A 162 -17.60 14.81 10.62
C GLU A 162 -16.36 14.31 11.37
N ARG A 163 -16.11 14.85 12.58
CA ARG A 163 -14.97 14.44 13.42
C ARG A 163 -15.03 12.97 13.81
N VAL A 164 -16.20 12.46 14.18
CA VAL A 164 -16.39 11.05 14.53
C VAL A 164 -16.14 10.15 13.32
N LEU A 165 -16.64 10.52 12.14
CA LEU A 165 -16.42 9.77 10.90
C LEU A 165 -14.94 9.74 10.50
N LEU A 166 -14.26 10.89 10.53
CA LEU A 166 -12.83 10.97 10.21
C LEU A 166 -11.97 10.17 11.19
N THR A 167 -12.28 10.24 12.49
CA THR A 167 -11.57 9.46 13.53
C THR A 167 -11.80 7.96 13.36
N SER A 168 -13.04 7.56 13.05
CA SER A 168 -13.37 6.16 12.80
C SER A 168 -12.70 5.62 11.53
N LEU A 169 -12.64 6.44 10.48
CA LEU A 169 -11.92 6.14 9.24
C LEU A 169 -10.42 5.96 9.51
N GLN A 170 -9.79 6.89 10.25
CA GLN A 170 -8.38 6.78 10.64
C GLN A 170 -8.12 5.51 11.46
N SER A 171 -8.98 5.20 12.44
CA SER A 171 -8.88 3.97 13.23
C SER A 171 -8.97 2.71 12.36
N THR A 172 -9.85 2.73 11.36
CA THR A 172 -10.03 1.63 10.40
C THR A 172 -8.81 1.49 9.46
N MET A 173 -8.25 2.60 9.00
CA MET A 173 -7.01 2.62 8.20
C MET A 173 -5.83 2.04 8.98
N CYS A 174 -5.66 2.46 10.23
CA CYS A 174 -4.57 2.00 11.09
C CYS A 174 -4.81 0.59 11.64
N SER A 175 -6.05 0.10 11.64
CA SER A 175 -6.41 -1.22 12.16
C SER A 175 -7.65 -1.75 11.46
N ALA A 176 -7.46 -2.38 10.30
CA ALA A 176 -8.53 -2.93 9.46
C ALA A 176 -9.08 -4.26 9.98
N THR A 177 -9.49 -4.29 11.25
CA THR A 177 -10.19 -5.46 11.81
C THR A 177 -11.63 -5.50 11.31
N ALA A 178 -12.19 -6.70 11.18
CA ALA A 178 -13.61 -6.88 10.84
C ALA A 178 -14.56 -6.15 11.81
N GLY A 179 -14.14 -5.91 13.06
CA GLY A 179 -14.88 -5.13 14.04
C GLY A 179 -14.85 -3.63 13.74
N ASN A 180 -13.67 -3.06 13.43
CA ASN A 180 -13.55 -1.64 13.08
C ASN A 180 -14.28 -1.31 11.78
N LEU A 181 -14.17 -2.18 10.78
CA LEU A 181 -14.87 -2.04 9.51
C LEU A 181 -16.40 -2.04 9.69
N ARG A 182 -16.93 -2.97 10.48
CA ARG A 182 -18.36 -3.01 10.81
C ARG A 182 -18.80 -1.78 11.60
N LYS A 183 -18.00 -1.32 12.56
CA LYS A 183 -18.28 -0.08 13.31
C LYS A 183 -18.39 1.13 12.37
N LEU A 184 -17.43 1.29 11.46
CA LEU A 184 -17.48 2.37 10.47
C LEU A 184 -18.69 2.24 9.55
N TYR A 185 -19.00 1.03 9.07
CA TYR A 185 -20.20 0.77 8.25
C TYR A 185 -21.51 1.17 8.96
N THR A 186 -21.65 0.80 10.23
CA THR A 186 -22.80 1.18 11.06
C THR A 186 -22.86 2.69 11.28
N LEU A 187 -21.72 3.33 11.56
CA LEU A 187 -21.66 4.80 11.71
C LEU A 187 -22.10 5.50 10.42
N LEU A 188 -21.64 5.06 9.25
CA LEU A 188 -22.11 5.63 7.97
C LEU A 188 -23.61 5.47 7.80
N SER A 189 -24.16 4.30 8.13
CA SER A 189 -25.60 4.04 7.96
C SER A 189 -26.47 4.87 8.91
N ASN A 190 -25.92 5.27 10.07
CA ASN A 190 -26.66 6.03 11.08
C ASN A 190 -26.50 7.55 10.91
N CYS A 191 -25.33 8.01 10.47
CA CYS A 191 -24.98 9.44 10.44
C CYS A 191 -25.21 10.08 9.07
N ILE A 192 -25.33 9.30 8.00
CA ILE A 192 -25.45 9.81 6.63
C ILE A 192 -26.91 9.69 6.18
N PRO A 193 -27.49 10.76 5.59
CA PRO A 193 -28.83 10.70 5.01
C PRO A 193 -28.99 9.54 4.01
N PRO A 194 -30.13 8.80 4.03
CA PRO A 194 -30.33 7.62 3.18
C PRO A 194 -30.17 7.87 1.67
N ASP A 195 -30.45 9.09 1.19
CA ASP A 195 -30.28 9.51 -0.20
C ASP A 195 -28.81 9.72 -0.60
N GLN A 196 -27.93 9.98 0.37
CA GLN A 196 -26.50 10.18 0.15
C GLN A 196 -25.69 8.90 0.39
N LEU A 197 -26.20 7.96 1.20
CA LEU A 197 -25.49 6.73 1.57
C LEU A 197 -25.04 5.87 0.37
N PRO A 198 -25.84 5.68 -0.71
CA PRO A 198 -25.37 4.95 -1.90
C PRO A 198 -24.14 5.57 -2.56
N LYS A 199 -23.96 6.90 -2.45
CA LYS A 199 -22.81 7.62 -3.02
C LYS A 199 -21.51 7.36 -2.25
N LEU A 200 -21.57 6.74 -1.07
CA LEU A 200 -20.41 6.39 -0.26
C LEU A 200 -19.90 4.97 -0.54
N HIS A 201 -20.67 4.14 -1.26
CA HIS A 201 -20.32 2.75 -1.53
C HIS A 201 -19.89 1.98 -0.26
N SER A 202 -20.64 2.14 0.84
CA SER A 202 -20.31 1.62 2.17
C SER A 202 -20.07 0.10 2.19
N TYR A 203 -20.63 -0.65 1.25
CA TYR A 203 -20.41 -2.09 1.09
C TYR A 203 -18.93 -2.46 0.85
N TRP A 204 -18.07 -1.54 0.38
CA TRP A 204 -16.62 -1.77 0.29
C TRP A 204 -15.99 -2.04 1.67
N LEU A 205 -16.55 -1.49 2.74
CA LEU A 205 -16.10 -1.78 4.11
C LEU A 205 -16.35 -3.23 4.53
N LEU A 206 -17.31 -3.91 3.89
CA LEU A 206 -17.70 -5.27 4.22
C LEU A 206 -17.03 -6.32 3.30
N ASN A 207 -16.27 -5.88 2.29
CA ASN A 207 -15.60 -6.79 1.36
C ASN A 207 -14.26 -7.26 1.94
N ASP A 208 -14.21 -8.49 2.46
CA ASP A 208 -13.01 -9.04 3.12
C ASP A 208 -11.80 -9.10 2.18
N ARG A 209 -11.97 -9.29 0.86
CA ARG A 209 -10.84 -9.37 -0.09
C ARG A 209 -10.05 -8.07 -0.17
N ILE A 210 -10.76 -6.95 -0.22
CA ILE A 210 -10.17 -5.60 -0.22
C ILE A 210 -9.31 -5.40 1.04
N TRP A 211 -9.90 -5.71 2.19
CA TRP A 211 -9.23 -5.47 3.48
C TRP A 211 -8.18 -6.51 3.79
N LEU A 212 -8.25 -7.72 3.22
CA LEU A 212 -7.22 -8.73 3.35
C LEU A 212 -5.89 -8.28 2.72
N ALA A 213 -5.94 -7.57 1.59
CA ALA A 213 -4.76 -6.97 0.97
C ALA A 213 -4.09 -5.88 1.85
N HIS A 214 -4.78 -5.39 2.88
CA HIS A 214 -4.28 -4.35 3.77
C HIS A 214 -3.97 -4.82 5.21
N ARG A 215 -4.88 -5.57 5.82
CA ARG A 215 -4.99 -5.85 7.27
C ARG A 215 -3.84 -6.65 7.89
N TRP A 216 -2.94 -7.14 7.07
CA TRP A 216 -1.74 -7.84 7.53
C TRP A 216 -0.73 -6.93 8.20
N ARG A 217 -0.78 -5.63 7.88
CA ARG A 217 0.05 -4.62 8.52
C ARG A 217 -0.34 -4.45 9.98
N SER A 218 0.65 -4.30 10.85
CA SER A 218 0.45 -3.79 12.20
C SER A 218 -0.04 -2.33 12.17
N ARG A 219 -0.48 -1.81 13.33
CA ARG A 219 -0.94 -0.42 13.43
C ARG A 219 0.13 0.60 13.03
N ALA A 220 1.38 0.34 13.39
CA ALA A 220 2.50 1.21 13.05
C ALA A 220 2.80 1.15 11.54
N GLU A 221 2.83 -0.06 10.96
CA GLU A 221 3.08 -0.25 9.52
C GLU A 221 1.95 0.31 8.66
N SER A 222 0.68 0.14 9.05
CA SER A 222 -0.45 0.76 8.36
C SER A 222 -0.32 2.28 8.36
N SER A 223 0.01 2.88 9.51
CA SER A 223 0.20 4.34 9.59
C SER A 223 1.31 4.82 8.65
N ARG A 224 2.49 4.16 8.67
CA ARG A 224 3.61 4.49 7.77
C ARG A 224 3.26 4.28 6.30
N TYR A 225 2.55 3.20 5.97
CA TYR A 225 2.12 2.88 4.61
C TYR A 225 1.20 3.96 4.05
N PHE A 226 0.16 4.35 4.81
CA PHE A 226 -0.77 5.40 4.40
C PHE A 226 -0.09 6.77 4.31
N GLN A 227 0.80 7.10 5.26
CA GLN A 227 1.57 8.35 5.22
C GLN A 227 2.48 8.38 3.98
N GLY A 228 3.19 7.29 3.70
CA GLY A 228 4.04 7.17 2.52
C GLY A 228 3.26 7.40 1.23
N LEU A 229 2.13 6.71 1.06
CA LEU A 229 1.26 6.92 -0.12
C LEU A 229 0.67 8.33 -0.19
N GLU A 230 0.30 8.94 0.94
CA GLU A 230 -0.17 10.33 0.96
C GLU A 230 0.93 11.27 0.47
N VAL A 231 2.17 11.09 0.91
CA VAL A 231 3.31 11.89 0.43
C VAL A 231 3.57 11.63 -1.07
N THR A 232 3.60 10.36 -1.50
CA THR A 232 3.77 10.01 -2.92
C THR A 232 2.72 10.70 -3.78
N THR A 233 1.44 10.57 -3.43
CA THR A 233 0.33 11.13 -4.21
C THR A 233 0.36 12.66 -4.24
N ARG A 234 0.78 13.31 -3.15
CA ARG A 234 1.01 14.77 -3.13
C ARG A 234 2.16 15.19 -4.03
N VAL A 235 3.29 14.47 -4.01
CA VAL A 235 4.43 14.73 -4.90
C VAL A 235 4.01 14.63 -6.37
N LEU A 236 3.27 13.58 -6.74
CA LEU A 236 2.73 13.41 -8.08
C LEU A 236 1.76 14.55 -8.45
N SER A 237 0.86 14.92 -7.54
CA SER A 237 -0.06 16.04 -7.75
C SER A 237 0.66 17.37 -7.90
N GLN A 238 1.68 17.64 -7.08
CA GLN A 238 2.46 18.86 -7.13
C GLN A 238 3.18 19.02 -8.47
N PHE A 239 3.90 17.99 -8.93
CA PHE A 239 4.68 18.10 -10.16
C PHE A 239 3.84 17.91 -11.43
N PHE A 240 2.92 16.95 -11.45
CA PHE A 240 2.13 16.63 -12.63
C PHE A 240 0.70 17.20 -12.58
N GLY A 241 0.02 17.03 -11.44
CA GLY A 241 -1.39 17.39 -11.29
C GLY A 241 -1.68 18.89 -11.37
N THR A 242 -0.73 19.74 -11.00
CA THR A 242 -0.87 21.21 -11.10
C THR A 242 -0.28 21.78 -12.39
N THR A 243 0.46 20.99 -13.18
CA THR A 243 1.23 21.47 -14.34
C THR A 243 0.51 21.17 -15.66
N PRO A 244 0.13 22.17 -16.47
CA PRO A 244 -0.51 21.93 -17.77
C PRO A 244 0.41 21.27 -18.82
N SER A 245 1.73 21.53 -18.76
CA SER A 245 2.71 20.88 -19.65
C SER A 245 3.13 19.53 -19.10
N VAL A 246 2.89 18.49 -19.89
CA VAL A 246 3.28 17.11 -19.57
C VAL A 246 4.80 17.01 -19.45
N GLU A 247 5.52 17.62 -20.38
CA GLU A 247 6.98 17.62 -20.44
C GLU A 247 7.59 18.29 -19.21
N GLN A 248 7.07 19.46 -18.81
CA GLN A 248 7.54 20.17 -17.62
C GLN A 248 7.24 19.41 -16.34
N GLY A 249 6.04 18.83 -16.21
CA GLY A 249 5.65 18.05 -15.05
C GLY A 249 6.53 16.81 -14.89
N MET A 250 6.74 16.07 -15.97
CA MET A 250 7.61 14.88 -15.97
C MET A 250 9.08 15.25 -15.72
N THR A 251 9.60 16.31 -16.34
CA THR A 251 10.97 16.77 -16.08
C THR A 251 11.18 17.12 -14.60
N SER A 252 10.20 17.79 -13.97
CA SER A 252 10.28 18.15 -12.56
C SER A 252 10.22 16.92 -11.66
N LEU A 253 9.35 15.95 -11.97
CA LEU A 253 9.26 14.68 -11.25
C LEU A 253 10.57 13.87 -11.35
N LEU A 254 11.12 13.73 -12.55
CA LEU A 254 12.37 12.99 -12.76
C LEU A 254 13.55 13.65 -12.05
N ARG A 255 13.65 14.99 -12.09
CA ARG A 255 14.66 15.73 -11.35
C ARG A 255 14.52 15.52 -9.84
N TYR A 256 13.29 15.57 -9.33
CA TYR A 256 13.02 15.27 -7.92
C TYR A 256 13.49 13.85 -7.55
N MET A 257 13.22 12.85 -8.40
CA MET A 257 13.68 11.49 -8.17
C MET A 257 15.21 11.37 -8.11
N GLN A 258 15.92 12.04 -9.01
CA GLN A 258 17.39 12.04 -9.03
C GLN A 258 17.98 12.69 -7.78
N GLN A 259 17.45 13.86 -7.39
CA GLN A 259 17.92 14.59 -6.21
C GLN A 259 17.65 13.84 -4.90
N ASN A 260 16.66 12.96 -4.88
CA ASN A 260 16.27 12.18 -3.70
C ASN A 260 16.64 10.69 -3.83
N SER A 261 17.49 10.33 -4.80
CA SER A 261 17.89 8.93 -5.04
C SER A 261 18.98 8.41 -4.08
N GLY A 262 19.45 9.25 -3.14
CA GLY A 262 20.43 8.88 -2.11
C GLY A 262 21.86 8.81 -2.66
N ASP A 263 22.77 9.54 -2.01
CA ASP A 263 24.20 9.57 -2.33
C ASP A 263 24.82 8.17 -2.37
N LYS A 264 25.61 7.93 -3.42
CA LYS A 264 26.46 6.74 -3.60
C LYS A 264 27.48 6.61 -2.45
N ALA A 265 27.56 5.39 -1.90
CA ALA A 265 28.67 4.74 -1.19
C ALA A 265 29.15 5.26 0.18
N SER A 266 28.94 4.47 1.25
CA SER A 266 30.03 3.82 2.00
C SER A 266 29.48 2.86 3.07
N PHE A 267 30.11 1.68 3.17
CA PHE A 267 29.80 0.59 4.11
C PHE A 267 30.33 0.86 5.52
N SER A 268 29.63 0.38 6.53
CA SER A 268 30.27 -0.18 7.74
C SER A 268 29.35 -1.19 8.42
N LEU A 269 29.86 -2.42 8.61
CA LEU A 269 29.26 -3.47 9.42
C LEU A 269 29.11 -3.02 10.88
N GLY A 270 27.96 -3.34 11.49
CA GLY A 270 27.72 -3.13 12.91
C GLY A 270 26.63 -4.05 13.46
N LEU A 271 27.10 -5.12 14.10
CA LEU A 271 26.47 -6.18 14.89
C LEU A 271 25.07 -5.95 15.51
N SER A 272 24.34 -7.07 15.54
CA SER A 272 23.05 -7.37 16.16
C SER A 272 22.86 -6.88 17.61
N PRO A 273 21.61 -6.61 18.02
CA PRO A 273 21.22 -6.74 19.42
C PRO A 273 20.39 -8.02 19.63
N GLN A 274 20.90 -8.88 20.50
CA GLN A 274 20.17 -10.01 21.09
C GLN A 274 18.95 -9.50 21.86
N SER A 275 17.80 -10.14 21.61
CA SER A 275 16.59 -10.01 22.41
C SER A 275 16.74 -10.81 23.70
N SER A 276 16.77 -10.13 24.84
CA SER A 276 16.60 -10.73 26.16
C SER A 276 15.14 -10.55 26.61
N CYS A 277 14.34 -11.61 26.50
CA CYS A 277 13.04 -11.69 27.18
C CYS A 277 13.20 -12.42 28.51
N ALA A 278 12.87 -11.73 29.61
CA ALA A 278 12.68 -12.35 30.92
C ALA A 278 11.32 -13.09 30.97
N PRO A 279 11.22 -14.23 31.67
CA PRO A 279 9.96 -14.96 31.78
C PRO A 279 9.06 -14.32 32.86
N SER A 280 7.78 -14.17 32.54
CA SER A 280 6.73 -13.90 33.54
C SER A 280 6.01 -15.21 33.85
N ASP A 281 5.92 -15.53 35.15
CA ASP A 281 5.25 -16.68 35.72
C ASP A 281 3.76 -16.71 35.41
N VAL A 282 3.26 -17.84 34.88
CA VAL A 282 1.84 -18.21 34.94
C VAL A 282 1.73 -19.70 35.29
N SER A 283 0.94 -19.95 36.34
CA SER A 283 0.58 -21.25 36.93
C SER A 283 -0.10 -22.22 35.93
N PRO A 284 0.12 -23.55 36.02
CA PRO A 284 -0.34 -24.49 35.02
C PRO A 284 -1.80 -24.89 35.21
N GLN A 285 -2.67 -24.48 34.28
CA GLN A 285 -3.87 -25.25 33.95
C GLN A 285 -3.58 -26.06 32.68
N SER A 286 -3.80 -27.37 32.74
CA SER A 286 -3.57 -28.28 31.62
C SER A 286 -4.45 -27.89 30.41
N PRO A 287 -3.87 -27.52 29.26
CA PRO A 287 -4.64 -27.13 28.09
C PRO A 287 -5.34 -28.32 27.45
N LYS A 288 -6.53 -28.08 26.86
CA LYS A 288 -7.24 -29.08 26.05
C LYS A 288 -6.36 -29.45 24.85
N VAL A 289 -6.42 -30.70 24.41
CA VAL A 289 -5.57 -31.25 23.33
C VAL A 289 -5.58 -30.41 22.04
N GLU A 290 -6.69 -29.74 21.72
CA GLU A 290 -6.81 -28.81 20.58
C GLU A 290 -5.97 -27.55 20.76
N GLN A 291 -5.92 -26.97 21.97
CA GLN A 291 -5.11 -25.79 22.28
C GLN A 291 -3.61 -26.07 22.17
N LEU A 292 -3.18 -27.31 22.46
CA LEU A 292 -1.80 -27.74 22.28
C LEU A 292 -1.41 -27.84 20.79
N VAL A 293 -2.29 -28.41 19.96
CA VAL A 293 -2.07 -28.50 18.52
C VAL A 293 -1.99 -27.11 17.89
N GLU A 294 -2.89 -26.21 18.28
CA GLU A 294 -2.88 -24.82 17.81
C GLU A 294 -1.63 -24.06 18.26
N ALA A 295 -1.17 -24.25 19.49
CA ALA A 295 0.07 -23.67 19.98
C ALA A 295 1.30 -24.17 19.20
N CYS A 296 1.32 -25.45 18.83
CA CYS A 296 2.36 -26.02 17.97
C CYS A 296 2.33 -25.43 16.56
N ILE A 297 1.14 -25.21 15.98
CA ILE A 297 0.99 -24.55 14.67
C ILE A 297 1.48 -23.11 14.77
N GLN A 298 1.06 -22.35 15.78
CA GLN A 298 1.51 -20.99 16.02
C GLN A 298 3.04 -20.89 16.19
N HIS A 299 3.64 -21.83 16.93
CA HIS A 299 5.09 -21.91 17.06
C HIS A 299 5.75 -22.17 15.71
N SER A 300 5.28 -23.15 14.93
CA SER A 300 5.83 -23.45 13.61
C SER A 300 5.72 -22.27 12.62
N LEU A 301 4.63 -21.50 12.68
CA LEU A 301 4.47 -20.28 11.89
C LEU A 301 5.52 -19.24 12.23
N ASN A 302 5.79 -19.00 13.52
CA ASN A 302 6.78 -18.01 13.96
C ASN A 302 8.22 -18.42 13.70
N THR A 303 8.51 -19.73 13.66
CA THR A 303 9.87 -20.27 13.46
C THR A 303 10.21 -20.52 12.00
N ILE A 304 9.22 -20.73 11.13
CA ILE A 304 9.48 -21.05 9.72
C ILE A 304 9.24 -19.81 8.84
N CYS A 305 8.19 -19.03 9.11
CA CYS A 305 7.85 -17.89 8.26
C CYS A 305 8.69 -16.65 8.61
N THR A 306 8.91 -15.77 7.63
CA THR A 306 9.30 -14.38 7.92
C THR A 306 8.24 -13.71 8.80
N GLY A 307 8.62 -12.73 9.62
CA GLY A 307 7.71 -12.04 10.56
C GLY A 307 6.37 -11.59 9.92
N PRO A 308 6.38 -10.88 8.77
CA PRO A 308 5.14 -10.48 8.10
C PRO A 308 4.28 -11.67 7.61
N ALA A 309 4.90 -12.75 7.14
CA ALA A 309 4.18 -13.96 6.74
C ALA A 309 3.59 -14.71 7.93
N ALA A 310 4.32 -14.80 9.05
CA ALA A 310 3.81 -15.36 10.30
C ALA A 310 2.56 -14.57 10.75
N GLN A 311 2.63 -13.23 10.76
CA GLN A 311 1.52 -12.38 11.16
C GLN A 311 0.26 -12.57 10.29
N LEU A 312 0.44 -12.70 8.98
CA LEU A 312 -0.61 -13.05 8.02
C LEU A 312 -1.30 -14.38 8.38
N CYS A 313 -0.50 -15.43 8.56
CA CYS A 313 -1.00 -16.78 8.85
C CYS A 313 -1.64 -16.86 10.24
N LEU A 314 -1.10 -16.15 11.23
CA LEU A 314 -1.67 -16.08 12.58
C LEU A 314 -3.04 -15.37 12.59
N GLY A 315 -3.21 -14.34 11.76
CA GLY A 315 -4.51 -13.71 11.54
C GLY A 315 -5.54 -14.70 11.01
N GLU A 316 -5.16 -15.55 10.06
CA GLU A 316 -6.00 -16.62 9.52
C GLU A 316 -6.26 -17.73 10.55
N LEU A 317 -5.25 -18.12 11.35
CA LEU A 317 -5.39 -19.10 12.43
C LEU A 317 -6.41 -18.63 13.47
N ALA A 318 -6.39 -17.34 13.84
CA ALA A 318 -7.33 -16.76 14.78
C ALA A 318 -8.79 -16.81 14.28
N VAL A 319 -9.01 -16.86 12.96
CA VAL A 319 -10.35 -17.08 12.37
C VAL A 319 -10.75 -18.55 12.51
N VAL A 320 -9.84 -19.49 12.23
CA VAL A 320 -10.07 -20.93 12.39
C VAL A 320 -10.46 -21.26 13.82
N GLN A 321 -9.75 -20.70 14.81
CA GLN A 321 -10.01 -20.89 16.24
C GLN A 321 -11.41 -20.47 16.69
N LYS A 322 -12.08 -19.60 15.92
CA LYS A 322 -13.39 -19.05 16.24
C LYS A 322 -14.51 -19.59 15.35
N SER A 323 -14.20 -20.52 14.44
CA SER A 323 -15.12 -20.97 13.39
C SER A 323 -15.35 -22.48 13.43
N VAL A 324 -16.58 -22.90 13.14
CA VAL A 324 -16.90 -24.31 12.86
C VAL A 324 -16.48 -24.61 11.42
N HIS A 325 -15.80 -25.74 11.21
CA HIS A 325 -15.31 -26.15 9.90
C HIS A 325 -15.73 -27.58 9.55
N LEU A 326 -16.09 -27.81 8.30
CA LEU A 326 -16.41 -29.12 7.74
C LEU A 326 -15.33 -29.52 6.74
N ILE A 327 -14.86 -30.77 6.84
CA ILE A 327 -13.81 -31.31 5.98
C ILE A 327 -14.38 -32.51 5.23
N GLY A 328 -14.57 -32.37 3.92
CA GLY A 328 -15.02 -33.43 3.01
C GLY A 328 -13.87 -33.96 2.17
N SER A 329 -13.60 -35.27 2.24
CA SER A 329 -12.54 -35.93 1.47
C SER A 329 -13.04 -36.46 0.13
N GLY A 330 -12.52 -35.93 -0.98
CA GLY A 330 -12.60 -36.52 -2.32
C GLY A 330 -11.30 -37.25 -2.69
N SER A 331 -11.30 -37.99 -3.81
CA SER A 331 -10.15 -38.83 -4.24
C SER A 331 -8.87 -38.06 -4.55
N GLU A 332 -8.97 -36.79 -5.00
CA GLU A 332 -7.80 -35.98 -5.39
C GLU A 332 -7.64 -34.68 -4.59
N LYS A 333 -8.73 -34.14 -4.02
CA LYS A 333 -8.73 -32.86 -3.30
C LYS A 333 -9.63 -32.94 -2.07
N VAL A 334 -9.25 -32.23 -1.02
CA VAL A 334 -10.05 -32.08 0.20
C VAL A 334 -10.83 -30.77 0.12
N ASN A 335 -12.15 -30.84 0.26
CA ASN A 335 -13.00 -29.66 0.36
C ASN A 335 -13.07 -29.24 1.83
N ILE A 336 -12.72 -28.00 2.11
CA ILE A 336 -12.81 -27.42 3.45
C ILE A 336 -13.80 -26.27 3.38
N GLN A 337 -14.82 -26.35 4.21
CA GLN A 337 -15.82 -25.31 4.38
C GLN A 337 -15.62 -24.64 5.74
N ILE A 338 -15.33 -23.34 5.73
CA ILE A 338 -15.28 -22.50 6.92
C ILE A 338 -16.33 -21.42 6.73
N LEU A 339 -17.39 -21.45 7.53
CA LEU A 339 -18.60 -20.63 7.32
C LEU A 339 -19.25 -20.93 5.94
N GLU A 340 -19.45 -19.91 5.10
CA GLU A 340 -20.02 -20.02 3.74
C GLU A 340 -18.97 -20.24 2.65
N ASP A 341 -17.67 -20.17 2.98
CA ASP A 341 -16.58 -20.26 2.02
C ASP A 341 -16.08 -21.71 1.90
N THR A 342 -16.36 -22.35 0.76
CA THR A 342 -15.86 -23.71 0.45
C THR A 342 -14.70 -23.65 -0.52
N HIS A 343 -13.54 -24.19 -0.13
CA HIS A 343 -12.35 -24.22 -0.98
C HIS A 343 -11.66 -25.58 -1.01
N ARG A 344 -10.92 -25.83 -2.09
CA ARG A 344 -10.18 -27.07 -2.34
C ARG A 344 -8.74 -26.91 -1.85
N VAL A 345 -8.32 -27.82 -0.97
CA VAL A 345 -6.94 -27.91 -0.46
C VAL A 345 -6.28 -29.18 -0.98
N GLN A 346 -5.01 -29.06 -1.38
CA GLN A 346 -4.19 -30.20 -1.76
C GLN A 346 -4.03 -31.17 -0.58
N PRO A 347 -4.21 -32.49 -0.77
CA PRO A 347 -4.25 -33.44 0.33
C PRO A 347 -2.90 -33.63 1.02
N GLN A 348 -1.79 -33.77 0.30
CA GLN A 348 -0.45 -33.93 0.87
C GLN A 348 0.65 -33.42 -0.08
N PRO A 349 1.61 -32.61 0.40
CA PRO A 349 1.45 -31.73 1.56
C PRO A 349 0.33 -30.71 1.32
N PRO A 350 -0.36 -30.18 2.36
CA PRO A 350 -1.40 -29.17 2.20
C PRO A 350 -0.82 -27.78 1.92
N ALA A 351 -0.05 -27.64 0.84
CA ALA A 351 0.67 -26.41 0.49
C ALA A 351 -0.15 -25.46 -0.41
N SER A 352 -1.12 -25.99 -1.16
CA SER A 352 -1.93 -25.20 -2.10
C SER A 352 -3.43 -25.25 -1.77
N CYS A 353 -4.10 -24.11 -1.97
CA CYS A 353 -5.52 -23.93 -1.76
C CYS A 353 -6.12 -23.03 -2.84
N SER A 354 -7.37 -23.30 -3.26
CA SER A 354 -8.09 -22.48 -4.23
C SER A 354 -8.61 -21.14 -3.70
N CYS A 355 -8.37 -20.81 -2.42
CA CYS A 355 -8.85 -19.55 -1.85
C CYS A 355 -7.92 -18.39 -2.22
N TYR A 356 -8.47 -17.18 -2.28
CA TYR A 356 -7.73 -15.96 -2.64
C TYR A 356 -6.45 -15.77 -1.82
N PHE A 357 -6.50 -15.94 -0.49
CA PHE A 357 -5.34 -15.77 0.38
C PHE A 357 -4.12 -16.59 -0.08
N ASN A 358 -4.31 -17.88 -0.37
CA ASN A 358 -3.21 -18.75 -0.78
C ASN A 358 -2.78 -18.47 -2.23
N GLN A 359 -3.71 -18.09 -3.11
CA GLN A 359 -3.37 -17.72 -4.49
C GLN A 359 -2.58 -16.41 -4.57
N ALA A 360 -2.87 -15.45 -3.68
CA ALA A 360 -2.21 -14.15 -3.67
C ALA A 360 -0.87 -14.18 -2.90
N PHE A 361 -0.83 -14.85 -1.75
CA PHE A 361 0.36 -14.81 -0.89
C PHE A 361 1.20 -16.09 -0.96
N HIS A 362 0.66 -17.20 -1.47
CA HIS A 362 1.27 -18.53 -1.39
C HIS A 362 1.63 -18.95 0.05
N LEU A 363 0.85 -18.46 1.01
CA LEU A 363 0.99 -18.74 2.44
C LEU A 363 -0.14 -19.67 2.93
N PRO A 364 0.05 -20.35 4.08
CA PRO A 364 -0.99 -21.12 4.77
C PRO A 364 -2.23 -20.26 5.09
N CYS A 365 -3.29 -20.45 4.31
CA CYS A 365 -4.60 -19.82 4.54
C CYS A 365 -5.39 -20.53 5.66
N ARG A 366 -6.51 -19.94 6.10
CA ARG A 366 -7.41 -20.57 7.08
C ARG A 366 -7.82 -22.01 6.75
N HIS A 367 -7.97 -22.35 5.46
CA HIS A 367 -8.32 -23.72 5.04
C HIS A 367 -7.16 -24.71 5.27
N ILE A 368 -5.95 -24.33 4.87
CA ILE A 368 -4.73 -25.12 5.11
C ILE A 368 -4.52 -25.29 6.62
N LEU A 369 -4.67 -24.21 7.38
CA LEU A 369 -4.52 -24.23 8.84
C LEU A 369 -5.57 -25.11 9.53
N ALA A 370 -6.85 -25.05 9.10
CA ALA A 370 -7.89 -25.94 9.60
C ALA A 370 -7.57 -27.42 9.30
N MET A 371 -6.99 -27.70 8.14
CA MET A 371 -6.54 -29.04 7.76
C MET A 371 -5.38 -29.53 8.62
N LEU A 372 -4.40 -28.66 8.89
CA LEU A 372 -3.29 -28.96 9.79
C LEU A 372 -3.77 -29.24 11.21
N SER A 373 -4.68 -28.40 11.74
CA SER A 373 -5.31 -28.60 13.05
C SER A 373 -6.06 -29.94 13.13
N ALA A 374 -6.89 -30.24 12.13
CA ALA A 374 -7.65 -31.50 12.09
C ALA A 374 -6.75 -32.74 12.00
N ARG A 375 -5.60 -32.62 11.33
CA ARG A 375 -4.61 -33.70 11.18
C ARG A 375 -3.54 -33.72 12.26
N ARG A 376 -3.55 -32.77 13.20
CA ARG A 376 -2.53 -32.61 14.24
C ARG A 376 -1.12 -32.49 13.65
N GLN A 377 -1.02 -31.76 12.54
CA GLN A 377 0.21 -31.49 11.82
C GLN A 377 0.64 -30.03 12.06
N VAL A 378 1.95 -29.78 11.97
CA VAL A 378 2.52 -28.43 12.02
C VAL A 378 3.01 -28.04 10.63
N LEU A 379 3.24 -26.74 10.42
CA LEU A 379 3.82 -26.26 9.17
C LEU A 379 5.19 -26.90 8.94
N GLN A 380 5.44 -27.35 7.71
CA GLN A 380 6.76 -27.83 7.27
C GLN A 380 7.38 -26.82 6.28
N PRO A 381 8.72 -26.67 6.24
CA PRO A 381 9.38 -25.69 5.37
C PRO A 381 9.09 -25.86 3.87
N ASP A 382 8.90 -27.09 3.40
CA ASP A 382 8.57 -27.42 2.01
C ASP A 382 7.15 -27.00 1.58
N MET A 383 6.31 -26.62 2.55
CA MET A 383 4.98 -26.07 2.29
C MET A 383 5.00 -24.57 1.93
N LEU A 384 6.16 -23.92 2.02
CA LEU A 384 6.34 -22.51 1.74
C LEU A 384 7.29 -22.28 0.56
N PRO A 385 7.00 -21.28 -0.29
CA PRO A 385 8.02 -20.75 -1.19
C PRO A 385 9.25 -20.23 -0.41
N PRO A 386 10.47 -20.39 -0.94
CA PRO A 386 11.71 -19.97 -0.25
C PRO A 386 11.69 -18.53 0.25
N GLN A 387 11.04 -17.63 -0.50
CA GLN A 387 10.91 -16.22 -0.18
C GLN A 387 10.17 -15.88 1.13
N TRP A 388 9.45 -16.85 1.69
CA TRP A 388 8.72 -16.71 2.95
C TRP A 388 9.38 -17.44 4.11
N THR A 389 10.49 -18.13 3.86
CA THR A 389 11.20 -18.89 4.90
C THR A 389 12.22 -18.00 5.62
N GLU A 390 12.29 -18.13 6.95
CA GLU A 390 13.29 -17.43 7.78
C GLU A 390 14.72 -17.74 7.27
N GLY A 391 15.56 -16.71 7.10
CA GLY A 391 16.92 -16.83 6.54
C GLY A 391 17.04 -16.60 5.02
N CYS A 392 15.94 -16.47 4.27
CA CYS A 392 15.92 -16.11 2.86
C CYS A 392 15.74 -14.59 2.61
N ALA A 393 16.28 -13.74 3.50
CA ALA A 393 16.41 -12.33 3.20
C ALA A 393 17.40 -12.20 2.04
N ALA A 394 16.89 -12.14 0.81
CA ALA A 394 17.67 -11.63 -0.31
C ALA A 394 18.23 -10.28 0.17
N SER A 395 19.55 -10.22 0.31
CA SER A 395 20.31 -9.08 0.81
C SER A 395 19.90 -7.83 0.02
N LEU A 396 18.93 -7.09 0.55
CA LEU A 396 18.51 -5.77 0.08
C LEU A 396 19.53 -4.71 0.49
N ASP A 397 20.55 -5.08 1.28
CA ASP A 397 21.64 -4.20 1.69
C ASP A 397 22.45 -3.69 0.49
N ASP A 398 22.44 -4.40 -0.65
CA ASP A 398 23.05 -3.93 -1.90
C ASP A 398 22.19 -2.89 -2.66
N ILE A 399 20.89 -2.81 -2.36
CA ILE A 399 19.92 -1.90 -3.01
C ILE A 399 19.59 -0.70 -2.12
N LEU A 400 19.55 -0.90 -0.80
CA LEU A 400 19.12 0.08 0.21
C LEU A 400 20.31 0.78 0.87
N GLY A 401 21.08 1.52 0.07
CA GLY A 401 22.06 2.47 0.60
C GLY A 401 21.41 3.79 1.03
N SER A 402 20.64 3.84 2.12
CA SER A 402 20.41 5.12 2.82
C SER A 402 19.97 4.94 4.27
N LYS A 403 20.57 5.72 5.18
CA LYS A 403 20.01 5.98 6.51
C LYS A 403 18.97 7.08 6.39
N TRP A 404 17.79 6.81 6.95
CA TRP A 404 16.71 7.77 7.21
C TRP A 404 17.22 9.10 7.79
N SER A 405 16.66 10.22 7.31
CA SER A 405 16.91 11.56 7.85
C SER A 405 15.59 12.22 8.24
N GLU A 406 15.28 12.17 9.55
CA GLU A 406 14.16 12.87 10.18
C GLU A 406 14.05 14.34 9.79
N THR A 407 15.20 14.95 9.51
CA THR A 407 15.37 16.37 9.22
C THR A 407 14.78 16.75 7.87
N LEU A 408 14.86 15.86 6.87
CA LEU A 408 14.35 16.12 5.51
C LEU A 408 12.82 16.03 5.44
N ASP A 409 12.23 15.06 6.14
CA ASP A 409 10.77 14.92 6.27
C ASP A 409 10.16 16.10 7.03
N LYS A 410 10.82 16.56 8.10
CA LYS A 410 10.43 17.79 8.81
C LYS A 410 10.53 19.01 7.90
N HIS A 411 11.59 19.13 7.10
CA HIS A 411 11.76 20.26 6.20
C HIS A 411 10.66 20.28 5.13
N LEU A 412 10.37 19.15 4.46
CA LEU A 412 9.28 19.07 3.49
C LEU A 412 7.90 19.31 4.13
N ALA A 413 7.63 18.75 5.32
CA ALA A 413 6.39 19.02 6.03
C ALA A 413 6.23 20.52 6.34
N VAL A 414 7.30 21.19 6.76
CA VAL A 414 7.33 22.63 7.00
C VAL A 414 7.15 23.42 5.70
N THR A 415 7.84 23.06 4.62
CA THR A 415 7.69 23.74 3.31
C THR A 415 6.27 23.59 2.77
N LEU A 416 5.69 22.40 2.88
CA LEU A 416 4.32 22.12 2.44
C LEU A 416 3.28 22.86 3.29
N LEU A 417 3.42 22.84 4.62
CA LEU A 417 2.57 23.64 5.51
C LEU A 417 2.69 25.13 5.21
N THR A 418 3.91 25.62 4.94
CA THR A 418 4.16 27.02 4.59
C THR A 418 3.48 27.41 3.28
N GLN A 419 3.52 26.53 2.27
CA GLN A 419 2.87 26.76 0.99
C GLN A 419 1.34 26.74 1.11
N GLU A 420 0.79 25.80 1.87
CA GLU A 420 -0.65 25.67 2.08
C GLU A 420 -1.21 26.84 2.89
N VAL A 421 -0.50 27.25 3.94
CA VAL A 421 -0.79 28.48 4.67
C VAL A 421 -0.73 29.66 3.71
N GLY A 422 0.32 29.79 2.90
CA GLY A 422 0.43 30.84 1.89
C GLY A 422 -0.77 30.92 0.93
N GLN A 423 -1.29 29.79 0.48
CA GLN A 423 -2.49 29.73 -0.37
C GLN A 423 -3.77 30.09 0.38
N LEU A 424 -3.94 29.59 1.61
CA LEU A 424 -5.09 29.93 2.46
C LEU A 424 -5.11 31.42 2.81
N LEU A 425 -3.94 32.04 2.94
CA LEU A 425 -3.79 33.48 3.22
C LEU A 425 -4.12 34.35 2.01
N GLN A 426 -3.98 33.87 0.78
CA GLN A 426 -4.35 34.62 -0.43
C GLN A 426 -5.87 34.82 -0.57
N HIS A 427 -6.70 34.11 0.20
CA HIS A 427 -8.16 34.15 0.09
C HIS A 427 -8.85 34.63 1.38
N CYS A 428 -8.08 35.17 2.33
CA CYS A 428 -8.55 35.59 3.64
C CYS A 428 -8.74 37.11 3.71
N SER A 429 -9.82 37.59 4.35
CA SER A 429 -9.95 39.01 4.70
C SER A 429 -8.96 39.36 5.83
N GLN A 430 -8.59 40.64 5.95
CA GLN A 430 -7.60 41.09 6.93
C GLN A 430 -8.03 40.82 8.37
N GLU A 431 -9.31 40.99 8.70
CA GLU A 431 -9.84 40.69 10.04
C GLU A 431 -9.79 39.19 10.38
N GLU A 432 -10.09 38.34 9.39
CA GLU A 432 -10.09 36.89 9.59
C GLU A 432 -8.66 36.33 9.65
N PHE A 433 -7.73 36.98 8.97
CA PHE A 433 -6.30 36.69 9.07
C PHE A 433 -5.77 36.97 10.48
N GLU A 434 -6.02 38.18 11.00
CA GLU A 434 -5.57 38.58 12.34
C GLU A 434 -6.15 37.67 13.42
N ARG A 435 -7.42 37.26 13.28
CA ARG A 435 -8.06 36.33 14.21
C ARG A 435 -7.39 34.95 14.20
N ARG A 436 -7.16 34.37 13.01
CA ARG A 436 -6.53 33.05 12.87
C ARG A 436 -5.06 33.06 13.30
N TYR A 437 -4.34 34.13 12.97
CA TYR A 437 -2.96 34.34 13.39
C TYR A 437 -2.86 34.44 14.92
N SER A 438 -3.73 35.21 15.56
CA SER A 438 -3.78 35.33 17.02
C SER A 438 -4.05 33.99 17.70
N THR A 439 -4.97 33.19 17.17
CA THR A 439 -5.24 31.83 17.68
C THR A 439 -4.07 30.87 17.49
N LEU A 440 -3.39 30.93 16.33
CA LEU A 440 -2.18 30.12 16.09
C LEU A 440 -1.02 30.52 17.01
N ARG A 441 -0.86 31.82 17.27
CA ARG A 441 0.13 32.34 18.21
C ARG A 441 -0.19 31.89 19.64
N GLU A 442 -1.44 32.00 20.09
CA GLU A 442 -1.85 31.44 21.39
C GLU A 442 -1.59 29.94 21.50
N LEU A 443 -1.87 29.15 20.45
CA LEU A 443 -1.60 27.71 20.44
C LEU A 443 -0.09 27.41 20.48
N ALA A 444 0.72 28.18 19.75
CA ALA A 444 2.17 28.07 19.77
C ALA A 444 2.75 28.44 21.14
N ASP A 445 2.26 29.52 21.76
CA ASP A 445 2.66 29.98 23.09
C ASP A 445 2.29 28.94 24.16
N ASN A 446 1.13 28.28 24.03
CA ASN A 446 0.72 27.17 24.90
C ASN A 446 1.57 25.91 24.72
N TRP A 447 2.15 25.68 23.54
CA TRP A 447 2.99 24.51 23.27
C TRP A 447 4.44 24.69 23.67
N ILE A 448 4.97 25.90 23.60
CA ILE A 448 6.39 26.16 23.85
C ILE A 448 6.66 26.53 25.32
N GLY A 449 5.61 26.79 26.12
CA GLY A 449 5.76 27.25 27.50
C GLY A 449 6.22 28.72 27.55
N PRO A 450 6.23 29.36 28.73
CA PRO A 450 6.47 30.79 28.83
C PRO A 450 7.90 31.13 28.36
N TYR A 451 8.01 31.77 27.19
CA TYR A 451 9.23 32.43 26.78
C TYR A 451 9.52 33.58 27.75
N GLU A 452 10.65 33.51 28.44
CA GLU A 452 11.32 34.73 28.89
C GLU A 452 11.47 35.64 27.67
N GLN A 453 10.96 36.87 27.80
CA GLN A 453 11.00 37.89 26.76
C GLN A 453 12.44 38.04 26.22
N VAL A 454 12.68 37.58 25.00
CA VAL A 454 13.79 38.12 24.21
C VAL A 454 13.32 39.47 23.72
N GLN A 455 13.76 40.53 24.41
CA GLN A 455 13.63 41.90 23.92
C GLN A 455 14.37 42.01 22.59
N LEU A 456 13.70 42.63 21.61
CA LEU A 456 14.14 42.83 20.23
C LEU A 456 15.55 43.44 20.12
#